data_AF-A0AAE7BZX1-F1
#
_entry.id   AF-A0AAE7BZX1-F1
#
_cell.length_a   1.000
_cell.length_b   1.000
_cell.length_c   1.000
_cell.angle_alpha   90.00
_cell.angle_beta   90.00
_cell.angle_gamma   90.00
#
_symmetry.space_group_name_H-M   'P 1'
#
loop_
_entity.id
_entity.type
_entity.pdbx_description
1 polymer ?
#
loop_
_entity_poly.entity_id
_entity_poly.type
_entity_poly.pdbx_seq_one_letter_code
_entity_poly.pdbx_strand_id
1 'polypeptide(L)'
;MTDKEKYEFKILSIIFLSILIIILVSIFIWIDVGRNNDDSATNIFLTGLNVMIMSVLTYLLLETTRKSNSINDKLVELSKMEFKEKQTRDLLDEIAIVERYIKIAEQIYIMTLRHVSIENKYEKLKKLFSKDIPIDRYMILNAVDKDKLPEESIFNKMLNSKDNDYEYEKNVINNLFNNSLHFKLHRKDLRDFNFCTIELKKLFEEPFLNYYQNIKKGILQHEVYIEMYTNEIITQNNEGDLSIAKLNIDVRTANDLSIHLTSIIYGLNKLKTDIENRIERVQSY
;
A
#
# COMPACT_ATOMS: atom_id res chain seq x y z
N MET A 1 -11.69 38.89 -33.59
CA MET A 1 -12.59 38.16 -34.51
C MET A 1 -13.23 37.03 -33.74
N THR A 2 -14.52 37.12 -33.49
CA THR A 2 -15.28 36.12 -32.71
C THR A 2 -15.53 34.85 -33.55
N ASP A 3 -15.79 33.71 -32.92
CA ASP A 3 -16.04 32.45 -33.65
C ASP A 3 -17.24 32.54 -34.61
N LYS A 4 -18.20 33.44 -34.33
CA LYS A 4 -19.33 33.76 -35.19
C LYS A 4 -18.90 34.46 -36.49
N GLU A 5 -18.05 35.47 -36.38
CA GLU A 5 -17.51 36.21 -37.54
C GLU A 5 -16.67 35.31 -38.46
N LYS A 6 -15.93 34.34 -37.89
CA LYS A 6 -15.21 33.32 -38.67
C LYS A 6 -16.15 32.40 -39.46
N TYR A 7 -17.31 32.08 -38.90
CA TYR A 7 -18.28 31.19 -39.52
C TYR A 7 -19.02 31.88 -40.68
N GLU A 8 -19.45 33.12 -40.47
CA GLU A 8 -20.11 33.94 -41.50
C GLU A 8 -19.18 34.21 -42.70
N PHE A 9 -17.90 34.51 -42.44
CA PHE A 9 -16.91 34.72 -43.50
C PHE A 9 -16.64 33.45 -44.32
N LYS A 10 -16.66 32.27 -43.68
CA LYS A 10 -16.54 30.97 -44.38
C LYS A 10 -17.73 30.73 -45.31
N ILE A 11 -18.95 30.99 -44.87
CA ILE A 11 -20.16 30.83 -45.69
C ILE A 11 -20.09 31.73 -46.91
N LEU A 12 -19.74 33.01 -46.72
CA LEU A 12 -19.65 33.98 -47.82
C LEU A 12 -18.57 33.58 -48.85
N SER A 13 -17.44 33.06 -48.37
CA SER A 13 -16.36 32.54 -49.22
C SER A 13 -16.78 31.31 -50.03
N ILE A 14 -17.57 30.40 -49.46
CA ILE A 14 -18.11 29.21 -50.16
C ILE A 14 -19.10 29.63 -51.25
N ILE A 15 -19.97 30.59 -50.97
CA ILE A 15 -20.95 31.10 -51.94
C ILE A 15 -20.22 31.73 -53.13
N PHE A 16 -19.24 32.59 -52.86
CA PHE A 16 -18.43 33.23 -53.90
C PHE A 16 -17.67 32.21 -54.76
N LEU A 17 -17.04 31.21 -54.13
CA LEU A 17 -16.33 30.16 -54.83
C LEU A 17 -17.27 29.32 -55.72
N SER A 18 -18.47 29.02 -55.24
CA SER A 18 -19.49 28.28 -55.99
C SER A 18 -19.91 29.03 -57.26
N ILE A 19 -20.17 30.34 -57.15
CA ILE A 19 -20.53 31.19 -58.30
C ILE A 19 -19.38 31.23 -59.31
N LEU A 20 -18.13 31.36 -58.84
CA LEU A 20 -16.95 31.38 -59.70
C LEU A 20 -16.79 30.08 -60.50
N ILE A 21 -17.00 28.93 -59.86
CA ILE A 21 -16.94 27.62 -60.53
C ILE A 21 -18.01 27.50 -61.62
N ILE A 22 -19.25 27.96 -61.35
CA ILE A 22 -20.34 27.93 -62.35
C ILE A 22 -20.00 28.77 -63.58
N ILE A 23 -19.43 29.97 -63.38
CA ILE A 23 -18.99 30.85 -64.47
C ILE A 23 -17.88 30.18 -65.29
N LEU A 24 -16.88 29.59 -64.63
CA LEU A 24 -15.79 28.88 -65.30
C LEU A 24 -16.31 27.71 -66.16
N VAL A 25 -17.19 26.87 -65.61
CA VAL A 25 -17.80 25.75 -66.34
C VAL A 25 -18.56 26.26 -67.57
N SER A 26 -19.31 27.34 -67.43
CA SER A 26 -20.08 27.94 -68.54
C SER A 26 -19.16 28.47 -69.66
N ILE A 27 -18.00 29.04 -69.32
CA ILE A 27 -16.99 29.49 -70.30
C ILE A 27 -16.41 28.29 -71.07
N PHE A 28 -16.06 27.19 -70.39
CA PHE A 28 -15.52 26.00 -71.06
C PHE A 28 -16.54 25.33 -71.99
N ILE A 29 -17.82 25.27 -71.59
CA ILE A 29 -18.91 24.79 -72.45
C ILE A 29 -19.04 25.66 -73.71
N TRP A 30 -18.94 26.98 -73.56
CA TRP A 30 -19.04 27.90 -74.68
C TRP A 30 -17.86 27.76 -75.67
N ILE A 31 -16.66 27.47 -75.17
CA ILE A 31 -15.46 27.20 -75.99
C ILE A 31 -15.63 25.90 -76.79
N ASP A 32 -16.21 24.85 -76.19
CA ASP A 32 -16.48 23.58 -76.89
C ASP A 32 -17.52 23.73 -78.01
N VAL A 33 -18.59 24.50 -77.78
CA VAL A 33 -19.59 24.78 -78.82
C VAL A 33 -18.98 25.55 -80.01
N GLY A 34 -17.91 26.31 -79.78
CA GLY A 34 -17.19 27.09 -80.79
C GLY A 34 -16.09 26.33 -81.56
N ARG A 35 -15.70 25.12 -81.15
CA ARG A 35 -14.62 24.32 -81.79
C ARG A 35 -15.12 22.92 -82.18
N ASN A 36 -15.18 22.62 -83.48
CA ASN A 36 -15.44 21.27 -84.04
C ASN A 36 -14.20 20.34 -83.93
N ASN A 37 -13.65 20.15 -82.73
CA ASN A 37 -12.62 19.14 -82.48
C ASN A 37 -13.20 17.99 -81.65
N ASP A 38 -12.73 16.77 -81.89
CA ASP A 38 -13.20 15.55 -81.20
C ASP A 38 -12.85 15.50 -79.69
N ASP A 39 -11.96 16.39 -79.22
CA ASP A 39 -11.56 16.50 -77.81
C ASP A 39 -12.26 17.68 -77.11
N SER A 40 -13.20 17.37 -76.20
CA SER A 40 -13.93 18.36 -75.40
C SER A 40 -13.05 18.97 -74.29
N ALA A 41 -12.83 20.29 -74.35
CA ALA A 41 -12.16 21.08 -73.32
C ALA A 41 -12.94 21.07 -72.00
N THR A 42 -14.27 20.97 -72.05
CA THR A 42 -15.13 20.82 -70.88
C THR A 42 -14.84 19.51 -70.14
N ASN A 43 -14.69 18.40 -70.86
CA ASN A 43 -14.33 17.11 -70.25
C ASN A 43 -12.94 17.14 -69.60
N ILE A 44 -11.96 17.80 -70.22
CA ILE A 44 -10.62 17.97 -69.64
C ILE A 44 -10.69 18.80 -68.36
N PHE A 45 -11.42 19.92 -68.37
CA PHE A 45 -11.60 20.78 -67.19
C PHE A 45 -12.30 20.04 -66.04
N LEU A 46 -13.43 19.38 -66.31
CA LEU A 46 -14.17 18.62 -65.31
C LEU A 46 -13.34 17.45 -64.73
N THR A 47 -12.55 16.78 -65.57
CA THR A 47 -11.63 15.72 -65.13
C THR A 47 -10.55 16.30 -64.21
N GLY A 48 -9.93 17.43 -64.57
CA GLY A 48 -8.94 18.11 -63.73
C GLY A 48 -9.51 18.60 -62.40
N LEU A 49 -10.72 19.16 -62.42
CA LEU A 49 -11.43 19.61 -61.22
C LEU A 49 -11.81 18.42 -60.32
N ASN A 50 -12.23 17.30 -60.88
CA ASN A 50 -12.51 16.07 -60.13
C ASN A 50 -11.24 15.51 -59.46
N VAL A 51 -10.11 15.47 -60.18
CA VAL A 51 -8.81 15.07 -59.61
C VAL A 51 -8.39 16.01 -58.48
N MET A 52 -8.59 17.32 -58.64
CA MET A 52 -8.27 18.31 -57.60
C MET A 52 -9.13 18.12 -56.36
N ILE A 53 -10.44 17.94 -56.52
CA ILE A 53 -11.38 17.68 -55.41
C ILE A 53 -11.03 16.37 -54.70
N MET A 54 -10.81 15.29 -55.44
CA MET A 54 -10.41 14.00 -54.87
C MET A 54 -9.08 14.10 -54.14
N SER A 55 -8.11 14.87 -54.65
CA SER A 55 -6.83 15.09 -53.97
C SER A 55 -7.00 15.82 -52.63
N VAL A 56 -7.83 16.86 -52.59
CA VAL A 56 -8.15 17.60 -51.36
C VAL A 56 -8.90 16.72 -50.36
N LEU A 57 -9.92 15.97 -50.81
CA LEU A 57 -10.66 15.02 -49.96
C LEU A 57 -9.73 13.95 -49.38
N THR A 58 -8.86 13.38 -50.21
CA THR A 58 -7.88 12.38 -49.79
C THR A 58 -6.90 12.97 -48.76
N TYR A 59 -6.42 14.20 -48.98
CA TYR A 59 -5.57 14.91 -48.01
C TYR A 59 -6.29 15.14 -46.68
N LEU A 60 -7.54 15.62 -46.70
CA LEU A 60 -8.34 15.86 -45.49
C LEU A 60 -8.62 14.56 -44.74
N LEU A 61 -8.91 13.46 -45.45
CA LEU A 61 -9.07 12.13 -44.87
C LEU A 61 -7.78 11.65 -44.20
N LEU A 62 -6.64 11.81 -44.87
CA LEU A 62 -5.33 11.44 -44.31
C LEU A 62 -5.01 12.25 -43.06
N GLU A 63 -5.25 13.56 -43.07
CA GLU A 63 -5.01 14.46 -41.93
C GLU A 63 -5.93 14.13 -40.75
N THR A 64 -7.22 13.84 -41.04
CA THR A 64 -8.18 13.41 -40.01
C THR A 64 -7.79 12.07 -39.41
N THR A 65 -7.31 11.13 -40.25
CA THR A 65 -6.83 9.81 -39.81
C THR A 65 -5.58 9.95 -38.93
N ARG A 66 -4.61 10.79 -39.33
CA ARG A 66 -3.42 11.10 -38.51
C ARG A 66 -3.79 11.68 -37.15
N LYS A 67 -4.73 12.64 -37.12
CA LYS A 67 -5.23 13.21 -35.86
C LYS A 67 -5.95 12.17 -35.00
N SER A 68 -6.79 11.34 -35.60
CA SER A 68 -7.48 10.25 -34.91
C SER A 68 -6.50 9.28 -34.25
N ASN A 69 -5.47 8.84 -34.99
CA ASN A 69 -4.43 7.96 -34.45
C ASN A 69 -3.67 8.63 -33.29
N SER A 70 -3.28 9.90 -33.45
CA SER A 70 -2.62 10.64 -32.37
C SER A 70 -3.47 10.77 -31.11
N ILE A 71 -4.79 10.96 -31.25
CA ILE A 71 -5.72 10.98 -30.12
C ILE A 71 -5.80 9.60 -29.47
N ASN A 72 -5.91 8.54 -30.27
CA ASN A 72 -5.96 7.17 -29.76
C ASN A 72 -4.69 6.81 -28.98
N ASP A 73 -3.51 7.17 -29.48
CA ASP A 73 -2.24 6.94 -28.79
C ASP A 73 -2.20 7.65 -27.43
N LYS A 74 -2.67 8.90 -27.38
CA LYS A 74 -2.80 9.66 -26.11
C LYS A 74 -3.82 9.06 -25.16
N LEU A 75 -4.95 8.56 -25.66
CA LEU A 75 -5.95 7.88 -24.84
C LEU A 75 -5.39 6.59 -24.24
N VAL A 76 -4.68 5.80 -25.03
CA VAL A 76 -4.00 4.57 -24.55
C VAL A 76 -2.96 4.91 -23.47
N GLU A 77 -2.18 5.97 -23.66
CA GLU A 77 -1.22 6.45 -22.67
C GLU A 77 -1.91 6.88 -21.37
N LEU A 78 -2.98 7.68 -21.44
CA LEU A 78 -3.78 8.10 -20.29
C LEU A 78 -4.38 6.92 -19.54
N SER A 79 -4.98 5.95 -20.24
CA SER A 79 -5.54 4.75 -19.63
C SER A 79 -4.47 3.90 -18.93
N LYS A 80 -3.26 3.81 -19.49
CA LYS A 80 -2.13 3.14 -18.83
C LYS A 80 -1.71 3.85 -17.55
N MET A 81 -1.65 5.19 -17.56
CA MET A 81 -1.34 5.99 -16.37
C MET A 81 -2.39 5.81 -15.29
N GLU A 82 -3.68 5.93 -15.63
CA GLU A 82 -4.79 5.76 -14.69
C GLU A 82 -4.81 4.36 -14.06
N PHE A 83 -4.55 3.32 -14.86
CA PHE A 83 -4.46 1.95 -14.37
C PHE A 83 -3.30 1.78 -13.36
N LYS A 84 -2.12 2.35 -13.64
CA LYS A 84 -0.98 2.30 -12.73
C LYS A 84 -1.25 3.05 -11.43
N GLU A 85 -1.82 4.26 -11.51
CA GLU A 85 -2.19 5.04 -10.34
C GLU A 85 -3.19 4.31 -9.45
N LYS A 86 -4.20 3.68 -10.05
CA LYS A 86 -5.15 2.85 -9.32
C LYS A 86 -4.46 1.68 -8.63
N GLN A 87 -3.60 0.96 -9.34
CA GLN A 87 -2.85 -0.16 -8.77
C GLN A 87 -1.95 0.28 -7.61
N THR A 88 -1.27 1.43 -7.72
CA THR A 88 -0.47 1.98 -6.62
C THR A 88 -1.34 2.33 -5.42
N ARG A 89 -2.52 2.92 -5.64
CA ARG A 89 -3.46 3.26 -4.57
C ARG A 89 -3.94 2.02 -3.82
N ASP A 90 -4.35 0.99 -4.55
CA ASP A 90 -4.80 -0.28 -3.96
C ASP A 90 -3.68 -0.92 -3.10
N LEU A 91 -2.43 -0.88 -3.56
CA LEU A 91 -1.28 -1.38 -2.80
C LEU A 91 -0.97 -0.53 -1.54
N LEU A 92 -1.15 0.79 -1.61
CA LEU A 92 -0.99 1.66 -0.44
C LEU A 92 -2.07 1.41 0.62
N ASP A 93 -3.30 1.12 0.19
CA ASP A 93 -4.38 0.73 1.09
C ASP A 93 -4.05 -0.62 1.78
N GLU A 94 -3.50 -1.60 1.04
CA GLU A 94 -3.00 -2.85 1.61
C GLU A 94 -1.89 -2.61 2.66
N ILE A 95 -0.93 -1.72 2.40
CA ILE A 95 0.12 -1.35 3.37
C ILE A 95 -0.50 -0.78 4.64
N ALA A 96 -1.46 0.14 4.54
CA ALA A 96 -2.10 0.75 5.70
C ALA A 96 -2.81 -0.29 6.58
N ILE A 97 -3.44 -1.29 5.96
CA ILE A 97 -4.06 -2.42 6.66
C ILE A 97 -3.00 -3.26 7.37
N VAL A 98 -1.91 -3.61 6.70
CA VAL A 98 -0.80 -4.39 7.30
C VAL A 98 -0.18 -3.65 8.49
N GLU A 99 0.11 -2.35 8.35
CA GLU A 99 0.66 -1.53 9.43
C GLU A 99 -0.27 -1.42 10.63
N ARG A 100 -1.58 -1.38 10.40
CA ARG A 100 -2.59 -1.40 11.48
C ARG A 100 -2.46 -2.69 12.29
N TYR A 101 -2.38 -3.84 11.64
CA TYR A 101 -2.28 -5.13 12.33
C TYR A 101 -0.94 -5.36 13.01
N ILE A 102 0.16 -4.86 12.45
CA ILE A 102 1.46 -4.84 13.14
C ILE A 102 1.31 -4.11 14.47
N LYS A 103 0.76 -2.88 14.45
CA LYS A 103 0.56 -2.08 15.67
C LYS A 103 -0.34 -2.76 16.70
N ILE A 104 -1.38 -3.48 16.26
CA ILE A 104 -2.28 -4.21 17.15
C ILE A 104 -1.54 -5.38 17.81
N ALA A 105 -0.85 -6.21 17.03
CA ALA A 105 -0.08 -7.34 17.54
C ALA A 105 1.02 -6.87 18.51
N GLU A 106 1.70 -5.77 18.19
CA GLU A 106 2.66 -5.12 19.07
C GLU A 106 2.01 -4.68 20.38
N GLN A 107 0.81 -4.06 20.35
CA GLN A 107 0.12 -3.66 21.58
C GLN A 107 -0.16 -4.85 22.51
N ILE A 108 -0.67 -5.96 21.97
CA ILE A 108 -0.91 -7.19 22.75
C ILE A 108 0.40 -7.72 23.32
N TYR A 109 1.46 -7.73 22.51
CA TYR A 109 2.79 -8.19 22.94
C TYR A 109 3.31 -7.36 24.11
N ILE A 110 3.21 -6.03 24.03
CA ILE A 110 3.70 -5.13 25.08
C ILE A 110 2.87 -5.28 26.35
N MET A 111 1.56 -5.48 26.22
CA MET A 111 0.66 -5.75 27.33
C MET A 111 1.03 -7.03 28.10
N THR A 112 1.63 -8.02 27.44
CA THR A 112 2.05 -9.28 28.07
C THR A 112 3.52 -9.33 28.47
N LEU A 113 4.36 -8.42 27.95
CA LEU A 113 5.82 -8.36 28.18
C LEU A 113 6.24 -8.48 29.65
N ARG A 114 5.50 -7.83 30.55
CA ARG A 114 5.82 -7.82 31.98
C ARG A 114 5.71 -9.19 32.67
N HIS A 115 4.98 -10.12 32.06
CA HIS A 115 4.65 -11.43 32.62
C HIS A 115 5.54 -12.56 32.05
N VAL A 116 6.44 -12.23 31.11
CA VAL A 116 7.39 -13.20 30.54
C VAL A 116 8.41 -13.68 31.59
N SER A 117 9.10 -14.78 31.28
CA SER A 117 10.11 -15.35 32.18
C SER A 117 11.25 -14.37 32.48
N ILE A 118 11.88 -14.53 33.66
CA ILE A 118 13.10 -13.81 34.02
C ILE A 118 14.18 -13.95 32.93
N GLU A 119 14.28 -15.12 32.31
CA GLU A 119 15.18 -15.38 31.19
C GLU A 119 14.89 -14.48 29.98
N ASN A 120 13.63 -14.43 29.56
CA ASN A 120 13.24 -13.54 28.46
C ASN A 120 13.42 -12.06 28.80
N LYS A 121 13.22 -11.67 30.07
CA LYS A 121 13.49 -10.29 30.53
C LYS A 121 14.98 -9.96 30.47
N TYR A 122 15.82 -10.86 30.94
CA TYR A 122 17.27 -10.70 30.94
C TYR A 122 17.80 -10.57 29.50
N GLU A 123 17.39 -11.45 28.58
CA GLU A 123 17.78 -11.38 27.18
C GLU A 123 17.35 -10.07 26.51
N LYS A 124 16.14 -9.59 26.78
CA LYS A 124 15.66 -8.30 26.26
C LYS A 124 16.47 -7.13 26.81
N LEU A 125 16.77 -7.12 28.11
CA LEU A 125 17.62 -6.09 28.72
C LEU A 125 19.04 -6.12 28.12
N LYS A 126 19.65 -7.31 27.95
CA LYS A 126 20.97 -7.49 27.35
C LYS A 126 21.03 -6.88 25.95
N LYS A 127 20.05 -7.19 25.10
CA LYS A 127 19.95 -6.64 23.74
C LYS A 127 19.70 -5.14 23.72
N LEU A 128 18.91 -4.62 24.66
CA LEU A 128 18.70 -3.17 24.80
C LEU A 128 19.99 -2.45 25.20
N PHE A 129 20.79 -3.03 26.11
CA PHE A 129 22.06 -2.46 26.55
C PHE A 129 23.18 -2.55 25.49
N SER A 130 23.14 -3.54 24.60
CA SER A 130 24.13 -3.68 23.52
C SER A 130 23.87 -2.76 22.33
N LYS A 131 22.69 -2.11 22.25
CA LYS A 131 22.24 -1.30 21.10
C LYS A 131 22.18 -2.06 19.77
N ASP A 132 22.18 -3.41 19.79
CA ASP A 132 22.12 -4.25 18.59
C ASP A 132 20.72 -4.33 17.96
N ILE A 133 19.73 -3.69 18.58
CA ILE A 133 18.37 -3.59 18.06
C ILE A 133 18.07 -2.10 17.87
N PRO A 134 17.34 -1.70 16.81
CA PRO A 134 16.56 -0.47 16.85
C PRO A 134 15.58 -0.61 18.02
N ILE A 135 15.99 -0.07 19.18
CA ILE A 135 15.34 -0.14 20.50
C ILE A 135 13.88 -0.53 20.34
N ASP A 136 13.55 -1.73 20.84
CA ASP A 136 12.17 -2.23 20.95
C ASP A 136 11.32 -1.00 21.31
N ARG A 137 10.48 -0.49 20.38
CA ARG A 137 9.91 0.90 20.42
C ARG A 137 9.16 1.24 21.72
N TYR A 138 9.03 0.24 22.57
CA TYR A 138 8.24 0.07 23.75
C TYR A 138 9.09 0.02 25.02
N MET A 139 10.42 0.11 24.92
CA MET A 139 11.33 0.15 26.06
C MET A 139 12.29 1.34 25.98
N ILE A 140 12.40 2.10 27.08
CA ILE A 140 13.31 3.25 27.20
C ILE A 140 14.26 2.94 28.36
N LEU A 141 15.56 2.87 28.06
CA LEU A 141 16.58 2.64 29.06
C LEU A 141 16.99 3.93 29.75
N ASN A 142 17.08 3.88 31.08
CA ASN A 142 17.88 4.83 31.84
C ASN A 142 19.35 4.40 31.78
N ALA A 143 20.22 5.25 31.24
CA ALA A 143 21.65 4.92 31.06
C ALA A 143 22.38 4.58 32.38
N VAL A 144 21.82 5.01 33.51
CA VAL A 144 22.36 4.82 34.88
C VAL A 144 22.18 3.38 35.38
N ASP A 145 21.35 2.57 34.73
CA ASP A 145 20.97 1.25 35.21
C ASP A 145 21.75 0.08 34.57
N LYS A 146 22.69 0.38 33.66
CA LYS A 146 23.46 -0.64 32.92
C LYS A 146 24.29 -1.55 33.81
N ASP A 147 24.94 -0.98 34.81
CA ASP A 147 25.86 -1.71 35.68
C ASP A 147 25.13 -2.53 36.75
N LYS A 148 23.79 -2.46 36.78
CA LYS A 148 22.94 -3.20 37.72
C LYS A 148 22.50 -4.56 37.17
N LEU A 149 22.66 -4.81 35.86
CA LEU A 149 22.32 -6.10 35.28
C LEU A 149 23.38 -7.14 35.73
N PRO A 150 22.97 -8.30 36.30
CA PRO A 150 23.94 -9.32 36.71
C PRO A 150 24.74 -9.84 35.52
N GLU A 151 25.99 -10.25 35.77
CA GLU A 151 26.82 -10.86 34.73
C GLU A 151 26.21 -12.17 34.22
N GLU A 152 26.46 -12.50 32.95
CA GLU A 152 25.94 -13.71 32.30
C GLU A 152 26.35 -15.00 33.03
N SER A 153 27.55 -15.03 33.61
CA SER A 153 28.03 -16.16 34.40
C SER A 153 27.21 -16.38 35.68
N ILE A 154 26.78 -15.30 36.33
CA ILE A 154 25.95 -15.30 37.54
C ILE A 154 24.50 -15.63 37.18
N PHE A 155 24.00 -15.04 36.10
CA PHE A 155 22.67 -15.31 35.56
C PHE A 155 22.48 -16.80 35.19
N ASN A 156 23.47 -17.42 34.53
CA ASN A 156 23.41 -18.84 34.18
C ASN A 156 23.42 -19.75 35.42
N LYS A 157 24.11 -19.36 36.50
CA LYS A 157 24.05 -20.08 37.79
C LYS A 157 22.69 -19.90 38.45
N MET A 158 22.11 -18.71 38.39
CA MET A 158 20.77 -18.41 38.90
C MET A 158 19.69 -19.28 38.25
N LEU A 159 19.72 -19.47 36.92
CA LEU A 159 18.72 -20.29 36.22
C LEU A 159 18.77 -21.77 36.63
N ASN A 160 19.96 -22.26 36.96
CA ASN A 160 20.19 -23.66 37.33
C ASN A 160 20.03 -23.92 38.85
N SER A 161 20.00 -22.87 39.67
CA SER A 161 19.79 -22.98 41.10
C SER A 161 18.32 -23.26 41.42
N LYS A 162 18.08 -24.31 42.21
CA LYS A 162 16.74 -24.62 42.75
C LYS A 162 16.45 -23.91 44.06
N ASP A 163 17.46 -23.28 44.66
CA ASP A 163 17.36 -22.59 45.94
C ASP A 163 17.09 -21.09 45.75
N ASN A 164 16.50 -20.45 46.76
CA ASN A 164 16.16 -19.01 46.77
C ASN A 164 17.38 -18.08 46.81
N ASP A 165 18.60 -18.62 46.69
CA ASP A 165 19.88 -17.91 46.79
C ASP A 165 20.01 -16.71 45.85
N TYR A 166 19.23 -16.66 44.77
CA TYR A 166 19.30 -15.62 43.74
C TYR A 166 18.01 -14.78 43.63
N GLU A 167 17.19 -14.72 44.69
CA GLU A 167 15.95 -13.94 44.68
C GLU A 167 16.21 -12.43 44.55
N TYR A 168 17.36 -11.95 45.04
CA TYR A 168 17.80 -10.57 44.85
C TYR A 168 18.02 -10.24 43.37
N GLU A 169 18.78 -11.06 42.64
CA GLU A 169 19.08 -10.88 41.22
C GLU A 169 17.82 -10.95 40.36
N LYS A 170 16.89 -11.88 40.68
CA LYS A 170 15.57 -11.96 40.03
C LYS A 170 14.78 -10.65 40.22
N ASN A 171 14.79 -10.08 41.42
CA ASN A 171 14.14 -8.81 41.72
C ASN A 171 14.78 -7.64 41.00
N VAL A 172 16.12 -7.61 40.90
CA VAL A 172 16.85 -6.60 40.12
C VAL A 172 16.43 -6.66 38.65
N ILE A 173 16.43 -7.84 38.02
CA ILE A 173 16.01 -8.01 36.63
C ILE A 173 14.56 -7.55 36.43
N ASN A 174 13.64 -7.96 37.31
CA ASN A 174 12.24 -7.56 37.25
C ASN A 174 12.07 -6.04 37.34
N ASN A 175 12.76 -5.39 38.29
CA ASN A 175 12.67 -3.95 38.49
C ASN A 175 13.25 -3.18 37.30
N LEU A 176 14.41 -3.58 36.80
CA LEU A 176 15.03 -3.01 35.61
C LEU A 176 14.10 -3.13 34.40
N PHE A 177 13.54 -4.32 34.19
CA PHE A 177 12.63 -4.58 33.08
C PHE A 177 11.37 -3.74 33.17
N ASN A 178 10.70 -3.72 34.33
CA ASN A 178 9.46 -2.98 34.52
C ASN A 178 9.67 -1.46 34.39
N ASN A 179 10.78 -0.92 34.89
CA ASN A 179 11.13 0.49 34.75
C ASN A 179 11.48 0.87 33.31
N SER A 180 11.95 -0.10 32.52
CA SER A 180 12.29 0.12 31.12
C SER A 180 11.06 0.11 30.21
N LEU A 181 9.90 -0.41 30.64
CA LEU A 181 8.69 -0.46 29.82
C LEU A 181 8.06 0.93 29.63
N HIS A 182 7.53 1.20 28.43
CA HIS A 182 6.94 2.50 28.09
C HIS A 182 5.76 2.84 29.02
N PHE A 183 5.80 4.03 29.63
CA PHE A 183 4.80 4.55 30.57
C PHE A 183 3.33 4.51 30.10
N LYS A 184 3.07 4.42 28.78
CA LYS A 184 1.71 4.32 28.22
C LYS A 184 1.02 3.00 28.57
N LEU A 185 1.78 1.96 28.94
CA LEU A 185 1.25 0.65 29.39
C LEU A 185 0.48 0.73 30.70
N HIS A 186 0.88 1.61 31.61
CA HIS A 186 0.24 1.70 32.93
C HIS A 186 -1.22 2.17 32.87
N ARG A 187 -1.62 2.79 31.75
CA ARG A 187 -2.99 3.27 31.51
C ARG A 187 -3.87 2.24 30.79
N LYS A 188 -3.31 1.10 30.42
CA LYS A 188 -4.03 0.04 29.70
C LYS A 188 -4.68 -0.92 30.68
N ASP A 189 -5.84 -1.44 30.32
CA ASP A 189 -6.62 -2.39 31.10
C ASP A 189 -6.97 -3.65 30.30
N LEU A 190 -7.70 -4.57 30.92
CA LEU A 190 -8.18 -5.79 30.29
C LEU A 190 -9.14 -5.52 29.11
N ARG A 191 -9.91 -4.42 29.12
CA ARG A 191 -10.78 -4.07 28.00
C ARG A 191 -9.98 -3.69 26.77
N ASP A 192 -8.91 -2.90 26.95
CA ASP A 192 -7.97 -2.59 25.87
C ASP A 192 -7.37 -3.87 25.29
N PHE A 193 -6.94 -4.80 26.15
CA PHE A 193 -6.38 -6.08 25.73
C PHE A 193 -7.40 -6.91 24.92
N ASN A 194 -8.63 -7.01 25.41
CA ASN A 194 -9.71 -7.72 24.73
C ASN A 194 -10.05 -7.05 23.38
N PHE A 195 -10.14 -5.72 23.33
CA PHE A 195 -10.35 -4.97 22.10
C PHE A 195 -9.26 -5.25 21.06
N CYS A 196 -7.98 -5.13 21.45
CA CYS A 196 -6.87 -5.44 20.55
C CYS A 196 -6.91 -6.89 20.07
N THR A 197 -7.28 -7.83 20.93
CA THR A 197 -7.41 -9.25 20.57
C THR A 197 -8.51 -9.45 19.52
N ILE A 198 -9.69 -8.87 19.73
CA ILE A 198 -10.81 -8.94 18.77
C ILE A 198 -10.40 -8.32 17.42
N GLU A 199 -9.74 -7.16 17.44
CA GLU A 199 -9.24 -6.55 16.22
C GLU A 199 -8.19 -7.42 15.55
N LEU A 200 -7.25 -8.03 16.28
CA LEU A 200 -6.26 -8.93 15.70
C LEU A 200 -6.90 -10.15 15.06
N LYS A 201 -7.97 -10.73 15.63
CA LYS A 201 -8.68 -11.87 15.03
C LYS A 201 -9.19 -11.56 13.61
N LYS A 202 -9.61 -10.31 13.36
CA LYS A 202 -10.05 -9.88 12.02
C LYS A 202 -8.95 -9.98 10.96
N LEU A 203 -7.67 -9.94 11.34
CA LEU A 203 -6.55 -10.16 10.42
C LEU A 203 -6.71 -11.47 9.66
N PHE A 204 -7.15 -12.54 10.32
CA PHE A 204 -7.22 -13.87 9.72
C PHE A 204 -8.33 -13.99 8.68
N GLU A 205 -9.28 -13.05 8.68
CA GLU A 205 -10.40 -12.96 7.74
C GLU A 205 -10.16 -11.93 6.61
N GLU A 206 -9.01 -11.22 6.63
CA GLU A 206 -8.73 -10.15 5.67
C GLU A 206 -8.65 -10.68 4.22
N PRO A 207 -9.48 -10.18 3.29
CA PRO A 207 -9.55 -10.69 1.92
C PRO A 207 -8.24 -10.57 1.14
N PHE A 208 -7.47 -9.50 1.37
CA PHE A 208 -6.25 -9.22 0.63
C PHE A 208 -5.15 -10.25 0.88
N LEU A 209 -5.17 -10.95 2.02
CA LEU A 209 -4.22 -12.03 2.31
C LEU A 209 -4.29 -13.18 1.28
N ASN A 210 -5.42 -13.33 0.58
CA ASN A 210 -5.57 -14.33 -0.48
C ASN A 210 -4.63 -14.08 -1.67
N TYR A 211 -4.15 -12.85 -1.87
CA TYR A 211 -3.15 -12.53 -2.87
C TYR A 211 -1.72 -12.95 -2.44
N TYR A 212 -1.53 -13.32 -1.17
CA TYR A 212 -0.22 -13.60 -0.56
C TYR A 212 -0.16 -14.99 0.12
N GLN A 213 -0.55 -16.05 -0.62
CA GLN A 213 -0.76 -17.40 -0.10
C GLN A 213 0.37 -17.96 0.80
N ASN A 214 1.63 -17.75 0.40
CA ASN A 214 2.78 -18.25 1.17
C ASN A 214 2.91 -17.56 2.54
N ILE A 215 2.68 -16.25 2.60
CA ILE A 215 2.75 -15.48 3.84
C ILE A 215 1.50 -15.74 4.68
N LYS A 216 0.33 -15.79 4.04
CA LYS A 216 -0.95 -16.15 4.66
C LYS A 216 -0.84 -17.45 5.45
N LYS A 217 -0.29 -18.51 4.87
CA LYS A 217 -0.09 -19.80 5.56
C LYS A 217 0.77 -19.67 6.82
N GLY A 218 1.85 -18.88 6.74
CA GLY A 218 2.74 -18.62 7.87
C GLY A 218 2.10 -17.78 8.99
N ILE A 219 1.13 -16.93 8.66
CA ILE A 219 0.36 -16.15 9.65
C ILE A 219 -0.73 -17.03 10.28
N LEU A 220 -1.51 -17.75 9.46
CA LEU A 220 -2.67 -18.54 9.90
C LEU A 220 -2.31 -19.69 10.84
N GLN A 221 -1.12 -20.28 10.72
CA GLN A 221 -0.70 -21.34 11.65
C GLN A 221 -0.63 -20.87 13.11
N HIS A 222 -0.65 -19.56 13.36
CA HIS A 222 -0.61 -18.97 14.70
C HIS A 222 -1.99 -18.59 15.25
N GLU A 223 -3.05 -18.60 14.43
CA GLU A 223 -4.41 -18.18 14.80
C GLU A 223 -4.93 -18.90 16.03
N VAL A 224 -4.92 -20.24 16.00
CA VAL A 224 -5.42 -21.10 17.09
C VAL A 224 -4.68 -20.84 18.40
N TYR A 225 -3.37 -20.61 18.34
CA TYR A 225 -2.55 -20.37 19.52
C TYR A 225 -2.83 -18.97 20.11
N ILE A 226 -2.90 -17.93 19.27
CA ILE A 226 -3.29 -16.58 19.72
C ILE A 226 -4.66 -16.64 20.39
N GLU A 227 -5.63 -17.29 19.77
CA GLU A 227 -6.97 -17.42 20.34
C GLU A 227 -6.94 -18.16 21.69
N MET A 228 -6.26 -19.30 21.77
CA MET A 228 -6.15 -20.08 22.98
C MET A 228 -5.56 -19.26 24.14
N TYR A 229 -4.38 -18.66 23.95
CA TYR A 229 -3.68 -17.94 25.01
C TYR A 229 -4.38 -16.63 25.41
N THR A 230 -4.98 -15.91 24.45
CA THR A 230 -5.72 -14.68 24.77
C THR A 230 -7.03 -14.98 25.50
N ASN A 231 -7.74 -16.04 25.14
CA ASN A 231 -8.92 -16.50 25.87
C ASN A 231 -8.56 -16.97 27.28
N GLU A 232 -7.43 -17.67 27.45
CA GLU A 232 -6.93 -18.06 28.77
C GLU A 232 -6.69 -16.84 29.67
N ILE A 233 -6.01 -15.81 29.16
CA ILE A 233 -5.80 -14.55 29.89
C ILE A 233 -7.13 -13.87 30.25
N ILE A 234 -8.06 -13.79 29.29
CA ILE A 234 -9.35 -13.12 29.53
C ILE A 234 -10.17 -13.88 30.59
N THR A 235 -10.25 -15.20 30.49
CA THR A 235 -11.05 -16.05 31.40
C THR A 235 -10.47 -16.15 32.82
N GLN A 236 -9.13 -16.07 32.96
CA GLN A 236 -8.48 -16.02 34.28
C GLN A 236 -8.64 -14.67 34.98
N ASN A 237 -9.02 -13.61 34.24
CA ASN A 237 -9.09 -12.24 34.72
C ASN A 237 -10.50 -11.64 34.60
N ASN A 238 -11.54 -12.39 34.98
CA ASN A 238 -12.96 -11.97 34.82
C ASN A 238 -13.39 -10.71 35.59
N GLU A 239 -12.53 -10.12 36.41
CA GLU A 239 -12.82 -8.93 37.22
C GLU A 239 -12.55 -7.62 36.45
N GLY A 240 -13.54 -7.13 35.69
CA GLY A 240 -13.68 -5.73 35.27
C GLY A 240 -12.41 -5.03 34.71
N ASP A 241 -12.23 -3.76 35.08
CA ASP A 241 -11.12 -2.88 34.65
C ASP A 241 -9.80 -3.23 35.36
N LEU A 242 -9.40 -4.48 35.25
CA LEU A 242 -8.12 -4.90 35.77
C LEU A 242 -7.03 -4.22 34.94
N SER A 243 -6.27 -3.34 35.58
CA SER A 243 -5.06 -2.79 34.96
C SER A 243 -4.16 -3.93 34.48
N ILE A 244 -3.52 -3.78 33.32
CA ILE A 244 -2.48 -4.70 32.83
C ILE A 244 -1.42 -4.95 33.92
N ALA A 245 -1.14 -3.89 34.71
CA ALA A 245 -0.96 -3.87 36.17
C ALA A 245 -0.86 -5.20 36.93
N LYS A 246 -2.01 -5.85 36.94
CA LYS A 246 -2.47 -6.77 37.97
C LYS A 246 -3.01 -8.05 37.35
N LEU A 247 -2.93 -8.17 36.02
CA LEU A 247 -3.40 -9.37 35.31
C LEU A 247 -2.66 -10.59 35.86
N ASN A 248 -3.42 -11.60 36.23
CA ASN A 248 -2.91 -12.91 36.52
C ASN A 248 -2.64 -13.61 35.18
N ILE A 249 -1.39 -13.61 34.76
CA ILE A 249 -0.94 -14.30 33.54
C ILE A 249 0.20 -15.22 33.96
N ASP A 250 0.06 -16.51 33.74
CA ASP A 250 1.15 -17.44 33.99
C ASP A 250 2.30 -17.21 32.99
N VAL A 251 3.51 -17.49 33.45
CA VAL A 251 4.75 -17.22 32.69
C VAL A 251 4.78 -18.00 31.36
N ARG A 252 4.20 -19.20 31.33
CA ARG A 252 4.19 -20.04 30.13
C ARG A 252 3.27 -19.42 29.07
N THR A 253 2.04 -19.05 29.43
CA THR A 253 1.11 -18.35 28.54
C THR A 253 1.70 -17.05 28.01
N ALA A 254 2.33 -16.25 28.87
CA ALA A 254 2.97 -15.00 28.43
C ALA A 254 4.13 -15.25 27.43
N ASN A 255 4.95 -16.27 27.68
CA ASN A 255 6.06 -16.63 26.81
C ASN A 255 5.57 -17.17 25.45
N ASP A 256 4.64 -18.13 25.46
CA ASP A 256 4.12 -18.75 24.24
C ASP A 256 3.37 -17.72 23.38
N LEU A 257 2.52 -16.88 24.00
CA LEU A 257 1.84 -15.79 23.32
C LEU A 257 2.85 -14.81 22.69
N SER A 258 3.94 -14.50 23.39
CA SER A 258 5.01 -13.64 22.85
C SER A 258 5.66 -14.23 21.60
N ILE A 259 5.88 -15.54 21.55
CA ILE A 259 6.46 -16.24 20.38
C ILE A 259 5.52 -16.12 19.18
N HIS A 260 4.23 -16.38 19.39
CA HIS A 260 3.23 -16.34 18.32
C HIS A 260 3.01 -14.91 17.80
N LEU A 261 2.93 -13.92 18.69
CA LEU A 261 2.82 -12.51 18.28
C LEU A 261 4.05 -12.05 17.51
N THR A 262 5.26 -12.42 17.95
CA THR A 262 6.50 -12.09 17.24
C THR A 262 6.51 -12.71 15.84
N SER A 263 6.02 -13.95 15.71
CA SER A 263 5.93 -14.63 14.42
C SER A 263 4.92 -13.97 13.47
N ILE A 264 3.77 -13.52 13.99
CA ILE A 264 2.78 -12.74 13.22
C ILE A 264 3.37 -11.41 12.78
N ILE A 265 4.00 -10.67 13.70
CA ILE A 265 4.65 -9.38 13.40
C ILE A 265 5.72 -9.56 12.32
N TYR A 266 6.53 -10.61 12.40
CA TYR A 266 7.52 -10.93 11.37
C TYR A 266 6.87 -11.23 10.01
N GLY A 267 5.82 -12.06 9.99
CA GLY A 267 5.07 -12.37 8.77
C GLY A 267 4.45 -11.12 8.13
N LEU A 268 3.87 -10.23 8.93
CA LEU A 268 3.29 -8.97 8.47
C LEU A 268 4.36 -7.98 7.97
N ASN A 269 5.52 -7.90 8.62
CA ASN A 269 6.62 -7.08 8.12
C ASN A 269 7.14 -7.59 6.78
N LYS A 270 7.27 -8.91 6.61
CA LYS A 270 7.61 -9.51 5.32
C LYS A 270 6.58 -9.18 4.25
N LEU A 271 5.29 -9.24 4.60
CA LEU A 271 4.20 -8.85 3.70
C LEU A 271 4.29 -7.38 3.29
N LYS A 272 4.54 -6.50 4.25
CA LYS A 272 4.75 -5.07 3.99
C LYS A 272 5.88 -4.85 2.98
N THR A 273 7.04 -5.47 3.19
CA THR A 273 8.17 -5.37 2.25
C THR A 273 7.82 -5.92 0.87
N ASP A 274 7.08 -7.02 0.79
CA ASP A 274 6.62 -7.56 -0.50
C ASP A 274 5.68 -6.59 -1.23
N ILE A 275 4.78 -5.90 -0.51
CA ILE A 275 3.89 -4.88 -1.09
C ILE A 275 4.70 -3.65 -1.54
N GLU A 276 5.64 -3.16 -0.73
CA GLU A 276 6.53 -2.03 -1.07
C GLU A 276 7.32 -2.32 -2.35
N ASN A 277 7.91 -3.53 -2.47
CA ASN A 277 8.59 -3.98 -3.68
C ASN A 277 7.67 -4.03 -4.91
N ARG A 278 6.37 -4.33 -4.73
CA ARG A 278 5.39 -4.29 -5.83
C ARG A 278 5.09 -2.86 -6.26
N ILE A 279 4.99 -1.92 -5.32
CA ILE A 279 4.80 -0.49 -5.62
C ILE A 279 5.98 0.03 -6.44
N GLU A 280 7.21 -0.26 -6.02
CA GLU A 280 8.42 0.15 -6.75
C GLU A 280 8.41 -0.38 -8.19
N ARG A 281 8.02 -1.65 -8.38
CA ARG A 281 7.88 -2.22 -9.73
C ARG A 281 6.84 -1.48 -10.55
N VAL A 282 5.66 -1.19 -10.01
CA VAL A 282 4.60 -0.47 -10.73
C VAL A 282 5.03 0.94 -11.13
N GLN A 283 5.84 1.61 -10.29
CA GLN A 283 6.37 2.94 -10.57
C GLN A 283 7.55 2.96 -11.55
N SER A 284 8.30 1.85 -11.66
CA SER A 284 9.47 1.72 -12.53
C SER A 284 9.15 1.46 -14.02
N TYR A 285 7.91 1.08 -14.34
CA TYR A 285 7.43 0.82 -15.71
C TYR A 285 6.45 1.88 -16.16
#